data_AF-X1UVM9-F1
#
_entry.id   AF-X1UVM9-F1
#
_cell.length_a   1.000
_cell.length_b   1.000
_cell.length_c   1.000
_cell.angle_alpha   90.00
_cell.angle_beta   90.00
_cell.angle_gamma   90.00
#
_symmetry.space_group_name_H-M   'P 1'
#
loop_
_entity.id
_entity.type
_entity.pdbx_description
1 polymer ?
#
loop_
_entity_poly.entity_id
_entity_poly.type
_entity_poly.pdbx_seq_one_letter_code
_entity_poly.pdbx_strand_id
1 'polypeptide(L)'
;TRPQISIDTDKEYNMCFGCGQDNPIGLKLSFQWDGKTARAEFTPTKFYQGWSGVVHGGIITCILDEAMGNVALFEGMNCLTAKMQVKLRRPALIDEPLIITSSITRNTKR
;
A
#
# COMPACT_ATOMS: atom_id res chain seq x y z
N THR A 1 -2.63 -26.47 -10.75
CA THR A 1 -1.24 -26.05 -11.04
C THR A 1 -1.11 -24.59 -10.66
N ARG A 2 -0.14 -24.19 -9.82
CA ARG A 2 0.07 -22.75 -9.54
C ARG A 2 0.70 -22.11 -10.78
N PRO A 3 0.19 -20.98 -11.28
CA PRO A 3 0.84 -20.29 -12.38
C PRO A 3 2.25 -19.87 -11.96
N GLN A 4 3.24 -20.24 -12.76
CA GLN A 4 4.60 -19.73 -12.62
C GLN A 4 4.68 -18.43 -13.42
N ILE A 5 4.73 -17.30 -12.70
CA ILE A 5 4.87 -15.97 -13.28
C ILE A 5 6.30 -15.52 -12.95
N SER A 6 7.11 -15.22 -13.97
CA SER A 6 8.39 -14.57 -13.77
C SER A 6 8.15 -13.08 -13.53
N ILE A 7 8.42 -12.62 -12.31
CA ILE A 7 8.34 -11.20 -11.95
C ILE A 7 9.77 -10.69 -11.79
N ASP A 8 10.07 -9.65 -12.55
CA ASP A 8 11.32 -8.91 -12.44
C ASP A 8 11.22 -7.97 -11.24
N THR A 9 11.85 -8.34 -10.12
CA THR A 9 11.85 -7.57 -8.88
C THR A 9 12.90 -6.48 -8.86
N ASP A 10 13.75 -6.38 -9.89
CA ASP A 10 14.83 -5.41 -9.98
C ASP A 10 14.42 -4.15 -10.78
N LYS A 11 13.24 -4.17 -11.42
CA LYS A 11 12.70 -3.04 -12.18
C LYS A 11 12.18 -1.91 -11.28
N GLU A 12 12.47 -0.68 -11.70
CA GLU A 12 11.98 0.55 -11.08
C GLU A 12 10.44 0.56 -10.96
N TYR A 13 9.95 0.84 -9.76
CA TYR A 13 8.52 0.89 -9.42
C TYR A 13 7.83 2.18 -9.89
N ASN A 14 8.39 2.91 -10.86
CA ASN A 14 7.91 4.24 -11.26
C ASN A 14 6.44 4.24 -11.73
N MET A 15 5.99 3.11 -12.29
CA MET A 15 4.60 2.91 -12.74
C MET A 15 3.71 2.13 -11.74
N CYS A 16 4.21 1.80 -10.54
CA CYS A 16 3.39 1.20 -9.49
C CYS A 16 2.14 2.03 -9.22
N PHE A 17 0.98 1.38 -9.09
CA PHE A 17 -0.27 2.09 -8.83
C PHE A 17 -0.25 2.76 -7.46
N GLY A 18 0.30 2.13 -6.42
CA GLY A 18 0.42 2.75 -5.09
C GLY A 18 1.54 3.78 -4.99
N CYS A 19 2.77 3.35 -5.23
CA CYS A 19 3.97 4.15 -4.89
C CYS A 19 4.63 4.86 -6.08
N GLY A 20 4.27 4.48 -7.32
CA GLY A 20 4.96 4.93 -8.52
C GLY A 20 4.74 6.40 -8.82
N GLN A 21 5.84 7.17 -8.86
CA GLN A 21 5.79 8.63 -9.03
C GLN A 21 5.45 9.07 -10.46
N ASP A 22 5.55 8.17 -11.45
CA ASP A 22 5.27 8.48 -12.85
C ASP A 22 3.89 7.98 -13.32
N ASN A 23 3.25 7.07 -12.57
CA ASN A 23 1.91 6.57 -12.91
C ASN A 23 0.84 7.68 -12.86
N PRO A 24 0.27 8.16 -13.99
CA PRO A 24 -0.61 9.34 -13.98
C PRO A 24 -1.92 9.16 -13.19
N ILE A 25 -2.29 7.92 -12.89
CA ILE A 25 -3.51 7.57 -12.13
C ILE A 25 -3.20 6.93 -10.77
N GLY A 26 -1.92 6.84 -10.39
CA GLY A 26 -1.48 6.21 -9.15
C GLY A 26 -1.80 7.05 -7.90
N LEU A 27 -1.68 6.41 -6.74
CA LEU A 27 -1.91 7.00 -5.42
C LEU A 27 -0.74 7.87 -4.94
N LYS A 28 0.46 7.70 -5.53
CA LYS A 28 1.67 8.47 -5.20
C LYS A 28 2.10 8.38 -3.74
N LEU A 29 1.85 7.23 -3.12
CA LEU A 29 2.24 6.99 -1.73
C LEU A 29 3.76 7.09 -1.59
N SER A 30 4.20 7.83 -0.58
CA SER A 30 5.61 7.97 -0.23
C SER A 30 5.77 7.55 1.22
N PHE A 31 6.44 6.41 1.43
CA PHE A 31 6.69 5.87 2.75
C PHE A 31 8.07 6.29 3.26
N GLN A 32 8.10 6.68 4.53
CA GLN A 32 9.32 6.88 5.31
C GLN A 32 9.47 5.73 6.30
N TRP A 33 10.70 5.37 6.63
CA TRP A 33 11.02 4.27 7.54
C TRP A 33 11.87 4.77 8.70
N ASP A 34 11.49 4.41 9.93
CA ASP A 34 12.21 4.78 11.15
C ASP A 34 13.09 3.66 11.73
N GLY A 35 13.21 2.53 11.03
CA GLY A 35 13.87 1.32 11.52
C GLY A 35 12.90 0.27 12.09
N LYS A 36 11.62 0.60 12.30
CA LYS A 36 10.60 -0.31 12.85
C LYS A 36 9.21 -0.16 12.21
N THR A 37 8.85 1.06 11.84
CA THR A 37 7.54 1.42 11.30
C THR A 37 7.70 2.19 10.01
N ALA A 38 6.98 1.76 8.97
CA ALA A 38 6.85 2.51 7.73
C ALA A 38 5.64 3.43 7.86
N ARG A 39 5.80 4.70 7.51
CA ARG A 39 4.76 5.71 7.63
C ARG A 39 4.59 6.48 6.33
N ALA A 40 3.36 6.70 5.91
CA ALA A 40 3.00 7.60 4.83
C ALA A 40 1.81 8.49 5.23
N GLU A 41 1.64 9.58 4.50
CA GLU A 41 0.45 10.43 4.57
C GLU A 41 -0.22 10.45 3.20
N PHE A 42 -1.54 10.43 3.18
CA PHE A 42 -2.33 10.46 1.96
C PHE A 42 -3.64 11.20 2.19
N THR A 43 -3.93 12.19 1.35
CA THR A 43 -5.22 12.90 1.38
C THR A 43 -6.04 12.46 0.17
N PRO A 44 -7.10 11.65 0.37
CA PRO A 44 -7.90 11.13 -0.72
C PRO A 44 -8.78 12.22 -1.32
N THR A 45 -8.60 12.52 -2.60
CA THR A 45 -9.51 13.39 -3.36
C THR A 45 -10.83 12.68 -3.72
N LYS A 46 -11.81 13.45 -4.20
CA LYS A 46 -13.13 12.97 -4.66
C LYS A 46 -13.10 11.81 -5.67
N PHE A 47 -11.99 11.60 -6.37
CA PHE A 47 -11.84 10.50 -7.34
C PHE A 47 -11.71 9.12 -6.68
N TYR A 48 -11.45 9.06 -5.37
CA TYR A 48 -11.31 7.82 -4.62
C TYR A 48 -12.59 7.40 -3.87
N GLN A 49 -13.73 8.02 -4.19
CA GLN A 49 -15.00 7.75 -3.51
C GLN A 49 -15.56 6.37 -3.85
N GLY A 50 -16.10 5.68 -2.84
CA GLY A 50 -16.99 4.55 -3.04
C GLY A 50 -18.45 4.88 -2.73
N TRP A 51 -18.66 5.88 -1.88
CA TRP A 51 -19.93 6.55 -1.65
C TRP A 51 -19.67 8.06 -1.60
N SER A 52 -20.71 8.87 -1.71
CA SER A 52 -20.58 10.33 -1.61
C SER A 52 -19.86 10.73 -0.31
N GLY A 53 -18.71 11.39 -0.42
CA GLY A 53 -17.87 11.83 0.69
C GLY A 53 -17.06 10.75 1.40
N VAL A 54 -17.14 9.48 1.00
CA VAL A 54 -16.47 8.35 1.68
C VAL A 54 -15.52 7.63 0.73
N VAL A 55 -14.28 7.44 1.18
CA VAL A 55 -13.25 6.72 0.44
C VAL A 55 -13.68 5.27 0.18
N HIS A 56 -13.51 4.80 -1.06
CA HIS A 56 -13.82 3.43 -1.43
C HIS A 56 -12.97 2.44 -0.62
N GLY A 57 -13.61 1.43 -0.03
CA GLY A 57 -12.90 0.44 0.81
C GLY A 57 -11.77 -0.30 0.09
N GLY A 58 -11.90 -0.48 -1.23
CA GLY A 58 -10.84 -1.04 -2.07
C GLY A 58 -9.61 -0.13 -2.21
N ILE A 59 -9.78 1.20 -2.18
CA ILE A 59 -8.65 2.15 -2.19
C ILE A 59 -7.92 2.07 -0.84
N ILE A 60 -8.65 2.06 0.27
CA ILE A 60 -8.06 1.87 1.60
C ILE A 60 -7.30 0.54 1.66
N THR A 61 -7.89 -0.52 1.12
CA THR A 61 -7.26 -1.85 1.07
C THR A 61 -6.00 -1.84 0.21
N CYS A 62 -6.00 -1.17 -0.94
CA CYS A 62 -4.81 -1.01 -1.78
C CYS A 62 -3.70 -0.24 -1.04
N ILE A 63 -4.03 0.87 -0.36
CA ILE A 63 -3.07 1.64 0.43
C ILE A 63 -2.44 0.77 1.54
N LEU A 64 -3.25 -0.07 2.20
CA LEU A 64 -2.76 -0.99 3.24
C LEU A 64 -1.88 -2.10 2.67
N ASP A 65 -2.17 -2.58 1.46
CA ASP A 65 -1.34 -3.58 0.76
C ASP A 65 0.03 -2.99 0.41
N GLU A 66 0.05 -1.78 -0.12
CA GLU A 66 1.27 -1.01 -0.39
C GLU A 66 2.08 -0.78 0.88
N ALA A 67 1.42 -0.44 2.00
CA ALA A 67 2.09 -0.29 3.28
C ALA A 67 2.74 -1.61 3.76
N MET A 68 2.07 -2.76 3.59
CA MET A 68 2.62 -4.07 3.91
C MET A 68 3.82 -4.43 3.02
N GLY A 69 3.75 -4.12 1.73
CA GLY A 69 4.85 -4.33 0.79
C GLY A 69 6.06 -3.46 1.10
N ASN A 70 5.84 -2.15 1.34
CA ASN A 70 6.92 -1.20 1.62
C ASN A 70 7.70 -1.57 2.89
N VAL A 71 7.03 -1.98 3.96
CA VAL A 71 7.75 -2.39 5.18
C VAL A 71 8.58 -3.66 4.97
N ALA A 72 8.12 -4.59 4.12
CA ALA A 72 8.93 -5.74 3.74
C ALA A 72 10.15 -5.34 2.89
N LEU A 73 9.98 -4.40 1.95
CA LEU A 73 11.07 -3.86 1.14
C LEU A 73 12.12 -3.13 2.00
N PHE A 74 11.71 -2.33 2.98
CA PHE A 74 12.64 -1.67 3.92
C PHE A 74 13.45 -2.66 4.76
N GLU A 75 12.91 -3.86 5.02
CA GLU A 75 13.59 -4.97 5.68
C GLU A 75 14.40 -5.86 4.71
N GLY A 76 14.56 -5.42 3.45
CA GLY A 76 15.35 -6.12 2.43
C GLY A 76 14.66 -7.36 1.85
N MET A 77 13.32 -7.45 1.94
CA MET A 77 12.55 -8.57 1.43
C MET A 77 11.75 -8.19 0.18
N ASN A 78 12.01 -8.88 -0.92
CA ASN A 78 11.15 -8.84 -2.12
C ASN A 78 10.06 -9.91 -2.00
N CYS A 79 8.80 -9.49 -1.86
CA CYS A 79 7.69 -10.42 -1.71
C CYS A 79 6.42 -9.95 -2.43
N LEU A 80 5.56 -10.91 -2.77
CA LEU A 80 4.21 -10.66 -3.25
C LEU A 80 3.20 -10.95 -2.16
N THR A 81 2.12 -10.19 -2.13
CA THR A 81 1.00 -10.43 -1.22
C THR A 81 0.35 -11.77 -1.52
N ALA A 82 0.56 -12.76 -0.64
CA ALA A 82 -0.08 -14.07 -0.73
C ALA A 82 -1.47 -14.10 -0.08
N LYS A 83 -1.67 -13.30 0.97
CA LYS A 83 -2.91 -13.20 1.73
C LYS A 83 -2.97 -11.84 2.40
N MET A 84 -4.14 -11.21 2.33
CA MET A 84 -4.45 -9.98 3.06
C MET A 84 -5.76 -10.17 3.84
N GLN A 85 -5.82 -9.61 5.05
CA GLN A 85 -7.04 -9.58 5.85
C GLN A 85 -7.23 -8.16 6.38
N VAL A 86 -8.32 -7.50 5.98
CA VAL A 86 -8.61 -6.11 6.34
C VAL A 86 -9.91 -6.03 7.10
N LYS A 87 -9.93 -5.17 8.12
CA LYS A 87 -11.15 -4.83 8.85
C LYS A 87 -11.32 -3.32 8.91
N LEU A 88 -12.22 -2.80 8.09
CA LEU A 88 -12.57 -1.38 8.07
C LEU A 88 -13.47 -1.08 9.26
N ARG A 89 -12.99 -0.24 10.18
CA ARG A 89 -13.66 0.05 11.47
C ARG A 89 -14.51 1.31 11.45
N ARG A 90 -14.05 2.32 10.71
CA ARG A 90 -14.65 3.64 10.58
C ARG A 90 -14.56 4.08 9.12
N PRO A 91 -15.53 4.85 8.60
CA PRO A 91 -15.40 5.49 7.30
C PRO A 91 -14.17 6.40 7.27
N ALA A 92 -13.42 6.37 6.18
CA ALA A 92 -12.45 7.42 5.85
C ALA A 92 -13.14 8.42 4.94
N LEU A 93 -13.00 9.70 5.24
CA LEU A 93 -13.64 10.77 4.49
C LEU A 93 -12.70 11.32 3.40
N ILE A 94 -13.32 11.86 2.36
CA ILE A 94 -12.62 12.56 1.28
C ILE A 94 -12.07 13.89 1.82
N ASP A 95 -10.93 14.31 1.28
CA ASP A 95 -10.20 15.53 1.62
C ASP A 95 -9.70 15.60 3.09
N GLU A 96 -9.82 14.51 3.86
CA GLU A 96 -9.23 14.37 5.19
C GLU A 96 -7.90 13.60 5.15
N PRO A 97 -6.83 14.09 5.80
CA PRO A 97 -5.54 13.43 5.76
C PRO A 97 -5.58 12.08 6.49
N LEU A 98 -5.09 11.05 5.82
CA LEU A 98 -4.91 9.70 6.38
C LEU A 98 -3.44 9.49 6.73
N ILE A 99 -3.19 8.97 7.93
CA ILE A 99 -1.87 8.49 8.35
C ILE A 99 -1.87 6.98 8.20
N ILE A 100 -0.90 6.47 7.45
CA ILE A 100 -0.77 5.04 7.15
C ILE A 100 0.50 4.55 7.81
N THR A 101 0.38 3.45 8.56
CA THR A 101 1.51 2.84 9.27
C THR A 101 1.54 1.34 9.07
N SER A 102 2.72 0.76 8.94
CA SER A 102 2.93 -0.69 8.89
C SER A 102 4.23 -1.09 9.59
N SER A 103 4.25 -2.32 10.10
CA SER A 103 5.40 -2.91 10.81
C SER A 103 5.39 -4.42 10.61
N ILE A 104 6.56 -5.07 10.52
CA ILE A 104 6.64 -6.54 10.52
C ILE A 104 6.31 -7.06 11.92
N THR A 105 5.28 -7.89 12.04
CA THR A 105 4.91 -8.51 13.32
C THR A 105 5.62 -9.85 13.56
N ARG A 106 5.96 -10.56 12.48
CA ARG A 106 6.64 -11.85 12.54
C ARG A 106 7.32 -12.13 11.20
N ASN A 107 8.61 -12.43 11.24
CA ASN A 107 9.37 -12.90 10.09
C ASN A 107 9.71 -14.38 10.31
N THR A 108 9.27 -15.24 9.39
CA THR A 108 9.63 -16.66 9.37
C THR A 108 10.26 -16.94 8.03
N LYS A 109 11.52 -17.40 8.02
CA LYS A 109 12.16 -17.86 6.80
C LYS A 109 11.33 -18.99 6.21
N ARG A 110 11.08 -18.90 4.90
CA ARG A 110 10.40 -19.93 4.13
C ARG A 110 11.39 -20.90 3.53
#